data_AF-A0A1J4MCR2-F1
#
_entry.id   AF-A0A1J4MCR2-F1
#
_cell.length_a   1.000
_cell.length_b   1.000
_cell.length_c   1.000
_cell.angle_alpha   90.00
_cell.angle_beta   90.00
_cell.angle_gamma   90.00
#
_symmetry.space_group_name_H-M   'P 1'
#
loop_
_entity.id
_entity.type
_entity.pdbx_description
1 polymer ?
#
loop_
_entity_poly.entity_id
_entity_poly.type
_entity_poly.pdbx_seq_one_letter_code
_entity_poly.pdbx_strand_id
1 'polypeptide(L)'
;MKDLWNKYGYTSIFTYFTIYLVTFSSFWILAINNVMNASKIIKMISLLKLDNHINTSKIEQKMETPFGKLFLAWISTKIVEPFRLFSTIALTPYIYKILKR
;
A
#
# COMPACT_ATOMS: atom_id res chain seq x y z
N MET A 1 10.78 -5.58 -13.34
CA MET A 1 9.44 -5.37 -13.96
C MET A 1 9.45 -5.71 -15.44
N LYS A 2 10.26 -5.05 -16.29
CA LYS A 2 10.33 -5.36 -17.74
C LYS A 2 10.53 -6.86 -18.04
N ASP A 3 11.42 -7.51 -17.30
CA ASP A 3 11.73 -8.92 -17.49
C ASP A 3 10.58 -9.88 -17.07
N LEU A 4 9.83 -9.52 -16.03
CA LEU A 4 8.62 -10.25 -15.61
C LEU A 4 7.47 -10.06 -16.60
N TRP A 5 7.32 -8.87 -17.16
CA TRP A 5 6.33 -8.57 -18.19
C TRP A 5 6.59 -9.34 -19.48
N ASN A 6 7.85 -9.45 -19.90
CA ASN A 6 8.21 -10.24 -21.07
C ASN A 6 8.01 -11.76 -20.86
N LYS A 7 8.20 -12.25 -19.63
CA LYS A 7 8.13 -13.69 -19.32
C LYS A 7 6.72 -14.20 -18.93
N TYR A 8 5.94 -13.37 -18.23
CA TYR A 8 4.64 -13.75 -17.66
C TYR A 8 3.46 -12.93 -18.22
N GLY A 9 3.73 -11.89 -19.03
CA GLY A 9 2.72 -11.11 -19.74
C GLY A 9 1.64 -10.54 -18.82
N TYR A 10 0.38 -10.65 -19.26
CA TYR A 10 -0.81 -10.21 -18.54
C TYR A 10 -0.92 -10.76 -17.11
N THR A 11 -0.38 -11.95 -16.82
CA THR A 11 -0.42 -12.57 -15.49
C THR A 11 0.31 -11.72 -14.44
N SER A 12 1.43 -11.10 -14.82
CA SER A 12 2.21 -10.24 -13.92
C SER A 12 1.48 -8.94 -13.58
N ILE A 13 0.72 -8.39 -14.53
CA ILE A 13 -0.08 -7.17 -14.34
C ILE A 13 -1.28 -7.48 -13.44
N PHE A 14 -1.96 -8.59 -13.69
CA PHE A 14 -3.10 -9.03 -12.88
C PHE A 14 -2.69 -9.32 -11.43
N THR A 15 -1.56 -9.98 -11.23
CA THR A 15 -1.02 -10.26 -9.88
C THR A 15 -0.61 -8.99 -9.15
N TYR A 16 0.05 -8.05 -9.83
CA TYR A 16 0.37 -6.75 -9.26
C TYR A 16 -0.89 -5.99 -8.81
N PHE A 17 -1.91 -5.93 -9.68
CA PHE A 17 -3.18 -5.26 -9.39
C PHE A 17 -3.93 -5.93 -8.24
N THR A 18 -3.94 -7.26 -8.19
CA THR A 18 -4.56 -8.03 -7.10
C THR A 18 -3.86 -7.76 -5.76
N ILE A 19 -2.53 -7.82 -5.73
CA ILE A 19 -1.76 -7.51 -4.52
C ILE A 19 -2.01 -6.06 -4.07
N TYR A 20 -2.09 -5.12 -5.03
CA TYR A 20 -2.45 -3.73 -4.74
C TYR A 20 -3.82 -3.63 -4.06
N LEU A 21 -4.86 -4.24 -4.63
CA LEU A 21 -6.20 -4.22 -4.07
C LEU A 21 -6.25 -4.85 -2.67
N VAL A 22 -5.62 -6.01 -2.48
CA VAL A 22 -5.58 -6.68 -1.16
C VAL A 22 -4.88 -5.80 -0.13
N THR A 23 -3.76 -5.19 -0.51
CA THR A 23 -3.01 -4.28 0.36
C THR A 23 -3.83 -3.05 0.71
N PHE A 24 -4.45 -2.41 -0.28
CA PHE A 24 -5.31 -1.23 -0.08
C PHE A 24 -6.49 -1.54 0.83
N SER A 25 -7.22 -2.63 0.57
CA SER A 25 -8.35 -3.07 1.39
C SER A 25 -7.93 -3.38 2.83
N SER A 26 -6.76 -4.02 3.02
CA SER A 26 -6.23 -4.30 4.36
C SER A 26 -5.96 -3.01 5.13
N PHE A 27 -5.33 -2.02 4.50
CA PHE A 27 -5.09 -0.71 5.13
C PHE A 27 -6.38 0.07 5.38
N TRP A 28 -7.36 -0.04 4.50
CA TRP A 28 -8.67 0.60 4.68
C TRP A 28 -9.43 0.02 5.87
N ILE A 29 -9.45 -1.31 6.02
CA ILE A 29 -10.04 -2.00 7.17
C ILE A 29 -9.35 -1.58 8.48
N LEU A 30 -8.01 -1.51 8.47
CA LEU A 30 -7.22 -1.05 9.63
C LEU A 30 -7.53 0.41 9.99
N ALA A 31 -7.77 1.27 9.00
CA ALA A 31 -8.13 2.67 9.19
C ALA A 31 -9.57 2.84 9.74
N ILE A 32 -10.52 2.02 9.29
CA ILE A 32 -11.89 2.03 9.83
C ILE A 32 -11.91 1.60 11.29
N ASN A 33 -11.17 0.55 11.63
CA ASN A 33 -11.08 0.00 12.99
C ASN A 33 -10.26 0.88 13.96
N ASN A 34 -9.82 2.08 13.57
CA ASN A 34 -8.97 2.99 14.35
C ASN A 34 -7.64 2.37 14.84
N VAL A 35 -7.22 1.23 14.28
CA VAL A 35 -5.94 0.56 14.61
C VAL A 35 -4.75 1.36 14.05
N MET A 36 -4.98 2.08 12.95
CA MET A 36 -3.99 2.89 12.25
C MET A 36 -4.41 4.37 12.31
N ASN A 37 -4.01 5.04 13.40
CA ASN A 37 -4.26 6.47 13.58
C ASN A 37 -3.22 7.31 12.81
N ALA A 38 -3.59 8.54 12.43
CA ALA A 38 -2.75 9.49 11.71
C ALA A 38 -1.39 9.73 12.41
N SER A 39 -1.37 9.72 13.74
CA SER A 39 -0.15 9.76 14.55
C SER A 39 0.86 8.65 14.22
N LYS A 40 0.39 7.44 13.91
CA LYS A 40 1.26 6.29 13.58
C LYS A 40 1.88 6.44 12.19
N ILE A 41 1.14 7.01 11.24
CA ILE A 41 1.65 7.34 9.90
C ILE A 41 2.64 8.50 9.98
N ILE A 42 2.34 9.55 10.75
CA ILE A 42 3.25 10.67 11.00
C ILE A 42 4.56 10.15 11.62
N LYS A 43 4.49 9.19 12.55
CA LYS A 43 5.68 8.53 13.11
C LYS A 43 6.50 7.75 12.06
N MET A 44 5.83 7.16 11.07
CA MET A 44 6.48 6.43 9.97
C MET A 44 7.09 7.38 8.93
N ILE A 45 6.45 8.54 8.68
CA ILE A 45 6.93 9.61 7.80
C ILE A 45 8.12 10.37 8.42
N SER A 46 8.08 10.63 9.72
CA SER A 46 9.19 11.25 10.48
C SER A 46 10.42 10.32 10.54
N LEU A 47 10.21 9.00 10.69
CA LEU A 47 11.28 7.99 10.51
C LEU A 47 11.94 8.06 9.12
N LEU A 48 11.20 8.46 8.10
CA LEU A 48 11.71 8.66 6.74
C LEU A 48 12.32 10.07 6.51
N LYS A 49 12.50 10.88 7.57
CA LYS A 49 13.06 12.25 7.52
C LYS A 49 12.30 13.25 6.63
N LEU A 50 11.00 13.03 6.36
CA LEU A 50 10.16 13.95 5.59
C LEU A 50 9.55 15.10 6.44
N ASP A 51 10.17 15.41 7.59
CA ASP A 51 9.48 15.99 8.75
C ASP A 51 9.41 17.53 8.82
N ASN A 52 9.87 18.26 7.80
CA ASN A 52 10.14 19.69 8.02
C ASN A 52 8.93 20.63 7.94
N HIS A 53 7.71 20.18 7.58
CA HIS A 53 6.57 21.11 7.39
C HIS A 53 5.16 20.57 7.76
N ILE A 54 5.04 19.54 8.60
CA ILE A 54 3.74 18.89 8.85
C ILE A 54 3.14 19.33 10.20
N ASN A 55 2.14 20.23 10.16
CA ASN A 55 1.32 20.57 11.34
C ASN A 55 0.40 19.39 11.71
N THR A 56 0.78 18.65 12.74
CA THR A 56 0.20 17.35 13.13
C THR A 56 -1.26 17.41 13.59
N SER A 57 -1.67 18.42 14.35
CA SER A 57 -3.01 18.48 14.97
C SER A 57 -4.16 18.71 13.97
N LYS A 58 -3.98 19.58 12.97
CA LYS A 58 -4.99 19.81 11.92
C LYS A 58 -5.14 18.63 10.96
N ILE A 59 -4.09 17.82 10.85
CA ILE A 59 -4.05 16.67 9.94
C ILE A 59 -4.77 15.49 10.57
N GLU A 60 -4.55 15.22 11.85
CA GLU A 60 -5.28 14.18 12.59
C GLU A 60 -6.80 14.40 12.50
N GLN A 61 -7.27 15.62 12.76
CA GLN A 61 -8.70 15.93 12.73
C GLN A 61 -9.34 15.78 11.33
N LYS A 62 -8.61 16.14 10.26
CA LYS A 62 -9.09 15.92 8.88
C LYS A 62 -9.03 14.44 8.49
N MET A 63 -8.09 13.69 9.06
CA MET A 63 -7.87 12.28 8.77
C MET A 63 -8.86 11.34 9.47
N GLU A 64 -9.54 11.78 10.53
CA GLU A 64 -10.61 11.01 11.18
C GLU A 64 -11.92 10.94 10.36
N THR A 65 -12.10 11.84 9.38
CA THR A 65 -13.26 11.78 8.47
C THR A 65 -13.24 10.51 7.60
N PRO A 66 -14.38 10.01 7.07
CA PRO A 66 -14.40 8.84 6.18
C PRO A 66 -13.47 8.99 4.96
N PHE A 67 -13.41 10.20 4.38
CA PHE A 67 -12.46 10.55 3.31
C PHE A 67 -11.01 10.62 3.81
N GLY A 68 -10.80 11.11 5.03
CA GLY A 68 -9.51 11.10 5.71
C GLY A 68 -8.95 9.69 5.91
N LYS A 69 -9.80 8.74 6.30
CA LYS A 69 -9.44 7.32 6.45
C LYS A 69 -9.10 6.66 5.12
N LEU A 70 -9.83 6.98 4.04
CA LEU A 70 -9.47 6.56 2.67
C LEU A 70 -8.12 7.12 2.25
N PHE A 71 -7.87 8.41 2.53
CA PHE A 71 -6.62 9.06 2.19
C PHE A 71 -5.44 8.50 3.00
N LEU A 72 -5.64 8.21 4.29
CA LEU A 72 -4.67 7.51 5.15
C LEU A 72 -4.31 6.13 4.59
N ALA A 73 -5.31 5.34 4.20
CA ALA A 73 -5.09 4.04 3.60
C ALA A 73 -4.28 4.18 2.30
N TRP A 74 -4.62 5.16 1.46
CA TRP A 74 -3.88 5.43 0.24
C TRP A 74 -2.42 5.83 0.49
N ILE A 75 -2.15 6.77 1.42
CA ILE A 75 -0.78 7.13 1.81
C ILE A 75 -0.01 5.90 2.32
N SER A 76 -0.66 5.06 3.13
CA SER A 76 -0.06 3.82 3.62
C SER A 76 0.37 2.92 2.47
N THR A 77 -0.46 2.78 1.42
CA THR A 77 -0.10 1.99 0.24
C THR A 77 1.07 2.54 -0.57
N LYS A 78 1.37 3.84 -0.44
CA LYS A 78 2.55 4.49 -1.06
C LYS A 78 3.83 4.19 -0.27
N ILE A 79 3.76 4.19 1.05
CA ILE A 79 4.92 3.83 1.88
C ILE A 79 5.31 2.36 1.66
N VAL A 80 4.32 1.48 1.48
CA VAL A 80 4.52 0.04 1.23
C VAL A 80 4.79 -0.28 -0.25
N GLU A 81 4.85 0.73 -1.12
CA GLU A 81 5.03 0.55 -2.57
C GLU A 81 6.30 -0.25 -2.95
N PRO A 82 7.49 -0.03 -2.34
CA PRO A 82 8.67 -0.87 -2.61
C PRO A 82 8.45 -2.32 -2.20
N PHE A 83 7.87 -2.54 -1.02
CA PHE A 83 7.59 -3.87 -0.48
C PHE A 83 6.57 -4.64 -1.35
N ARG A 84 5.56 -3.93 -1.86
CA ARG A 84 4.59 -4.48 -2.81
C ARG A 84 5.29 -4.97 -4.07
N LEU A 85 6.23 -4.19 -4.60
CA LEU A 85 7.02 -4.56 -5.78
C LEU A 85 7.82 -5.85 -5.54
N PHE A 86 8.51 -5.96 -4.40
CA PHE A 86 9.21 -7.18 -4.00
C PHE A 86 8.27 -8.38 -3.88
N SER A 87 7.11 -8.19 -3.23
CA SER A 87 6.11 -9.25 -3.05
C SER A 87 5.56 -9.74 -4.39
N THR A 88 5.29 -8.83 -5.33
CA THR A 88 4.85 -9.21 -6.69
C THR A 88 5.93 -10.02 -7.40
N ILE A 89 7.19 -9.57 -7.40
CA ILE A 89 8.30 -10.29 -8.05
C ILE A 89 8.42 -11.73 -7.52
N ALA A 90 8.27 -11.92 -6.20
CA ALA A 90 8.33 -13.23 -5.57
C ALA A 90 7.11 -14.12 -5.87
N LEU A 91 5.91 -13.53 -5.89
CA LEU A 91 4.65 -14.28 -6.05
C LEU A 91 4.27 -14.56 -7.52
N THR A 92 4.62 -13.69 -8.47
CA THR A 92 4.32 -13.87 -9.90
C THR A 92 4.70 -15.27 -10.45
N PRO A 93 5.91 -15.82 -10.21
CA PRO A 93 6.24 -17.16 -10.72
C PRO A 93 5.38 -18.26 -10.09
N TYR A 94 4.96 -18.11 -8.83
CA TYR A 94 4.10 -19.07 -8.14
C TYR A 94 2.68 -19.05 -8.70
N ILE A 95 2.11 -17.86 -8.88
CA ILE A 95 0.76 -17.69 -9.43
C ILE A 95 0.70 -18.14 -10.90
N TYR A 96 1.74 -17.87 -11.69
CA TYR A 96 1.80 -18.38 -13.06
C TYR A 96 1.79 -19.91 -13.14
N LYS A 97 2.47 -20.60 -12.23
CA LYS A 97 2.43 -22.07 -12.16
C LYS A 97 1.03 -22.59 -11.82
N ILE A 98 0.30 -21.89 -10.95
CA ILE A 98 -1.09 -22.26 -10.60
C ILE A 98 -2.02 -22.03 -11.78
N LEU A 99 -1.90 -20.91 -12.49
CA LEU A 99 -2.81 -20.54 -13.59
C LEU A 99 -2.57 -21.35 -14.88
N LYS A 100 -1.34 -21.82 -15.11
CA LYS A 100 -1.01 -22.68 -16.26
C LYS A 100 -1.45 -24.14 -16.07
N ARG A 101 -1.81 -24.53 -14.84
CA ARG A 101 -2.32 -25.86 -14.53
C ARG A 101 -3.82 -25.92 -14.78
#